data_AF-A0A971NEB7-F1
#
_entry.id   AF-A0A971NEB7-F1
#
_cell.length_a   1.000
_cell.length_b   1.000
_cell.length_c   1.000
_cell.angle_alpha   90.00
_cell.angle_beta   90.00
_cell.angle_gamma   90.00
#
_symmetry.space_group_name_H-M   'P 1'
#
loop_
_entity.id
_entity.type
_entity.pdbx_description
1 polymer ?
#
loop_
_entity_poly.entity_id
_entity_poly.type
_entity_poly.pdbx_seq_one_letter_code
_entity_poly.pdbx_strand_id
1 'polypeptide(L)'
;SRLFVSWSAEGIPLGKVKNRDNGIEVRLSMSDRKGKTAGQKIERGTALISTVTVMPAGKDLRNVVVIIPLPAGLEIENPRYSGDGEPLPPFVRAEARDDRLLLYIEKLEKRLDWKFILRAVTSGTFDVPQISAECMYDPAVSSISGGGRIEIR
;
A
#
# COMPACT_ATOMS: atom_id res chain seq x y z
N SER A 1 -45.46 13.38 -10.07
CA SER A 1 -44.69 12.33 -9.37
C SER A 1 -43.24 12.41 -9.86
N ARG A 2 -42.25 12.24 -8.97
CA ARG A 2 -40.83 12.21 -9.36
C ARG A 2 -40.30 10.79 -9.16
N LEU A 3 -39.63 10.27 -10.19
CA LEU A 3 -38.96 8.98 -10.16
C LEU A 3 -37.46 9.24 -10.00
N PHE A 4 -36.86 8.59 -9.01
CA PHE A 4 -35.42 8.58 -8.84
C PHE A 4 -34.93 7.15 -9.10
N VAL A 5 -33.91 7.01 -9.93
CA VAL A 5 -33.27 5.72 -10.24
C VAL A 5 -31.77 5.88 -10.00
N SER A 6 -31.18 4.86 -9.38
CA SER A 6 -29.73 4.67 -9.32
C SER A 6 -29.38 3.28 -9.85
N TRP A 7 -28.18 3.15 -10.40
CA TRP A 7 -27.60 1.88 -10.80
C TRP A 7 -26.11 1.89 -10.49
N SER A 8 -25.59 0.74 -10.07
CA SER A 8 -24.17 0.48 -9.81
C SER A 8 -23.73 -0.83 -10.48
N ALA A 9 -22.47 -0.87 -10.89
CA ALA A 9 -21.82 -2.06 -11.41
C ALA A 9 -20.39 -2.13 -10.82
N GLU A 10 -19.98 -3.34 -10.45
CA GLU A 10 -18.69 -3.61 -9.80
C GLU A 10 -17.97 -4.75 -10.53
N GLY A 11 -16.64 -4.72 -10.57
CA GLY A 11 -15.85 -5.74 -11.23
C GLY A 11 -14.35 -5.54 -11.05
N ILE A 12 -13.57 -6.58 -11.35
CA ILE A 12 -12.11 -6.53 -11.31
C ILE A 12 -11.62 -6.13 -12.71
N PRO A 13 -10.89 -5.01 -12.86
CA PRO A 13 -10.40 -4.58 -14.16
C PRO A 13 -9.34 -5.57 -14.67
N LEU A 14 -9.39 -5.88 -15.98
CA LEU A 14 -8.42 -6.77 -16.64
C LEU A 14 -7.01 -6.14 -16.83
N GLY A 15 -6.81 -4.92 -16.36
CA GLY A 15 -5.56 -4.17 -16.48
C GLY A 15 -5.37 -3.21 -15.31
N LYS A 16 -4.25 -2.47 -15.34
CA LYS A 16 -3.93 -1.49 -14.29
C LYS A 16 -4.97 -0.38 -14.26
N VAL A 17 -5.42 -0.03 -13.06
CA VAL A 17 -6.22 1.18 -12.86
C VAL A 17 -5.29 2.38 -13.03
N LYS A 18 -5.77 3.46 -13.64
CA LYS A 18 -4.96 4.68 -13.75
C LYS A 18 -4.63 5.19 -12.34
N ASN A 19 -3.35 5.47 -12.08
CA ASN A 19 -2.96 6.13 -10.84
C ASN A 19 -3.73 7.44 -10.68
N ARG A 20 -4.21 7.70 -9.47
CA ARG A 20 -5.02 8.88 -9.14
C ARG A 20 -4.77 9.25 -7.70
N ASP A 21 -4.73 10.55 -7.44
CA ASP A 21 -4.71 11.13 -6.10
C ASP A 21 -5.84 12.16 -6.02
N ASN A 22 -6.64 12.12 -4.96
CA ASN A 22 -7.64 13.12 -4.66
C ASN A 22 -7.73 13.32 -3.15
N GLY A 23 -7.31 14.48 -2.65
CA GLY A 23 -7.32 14.82 -1.22
C GLY A 23 -6.28 14.07 -0.36
N ILE A 24 -5.71 12.97 -0.85
CA ILE A 24 -4.68 12.15 -0.22
C ILE A 24 -3.74 11.60 -1.30
N GLU A 25 -2.49 11.36 -0.94
CA GLU A 25 -1.50 10.66 -1.74
C GLU A 25 -0.97 9.44 -0.97
N VAL A 26 -0.95 8.27 -1.60
CA VAL A 26 -0.22 7.10 -1.09
C VAL A 26 0.84 6.64 -2.08
N ARG A 27 2.02 6.26 -1.59
CA ARG A 27 3.12 5.70 -2.39
C ARG A 27 3.73 4.50 -1.67
N LEU A 28 4.16 3.51 -2.42
CA LEU A 28 4.96 2.37 -1.95
C LEU A 28 6.28 2.35 -2.73
N SER A 29 7.40 2.35 -2.02
CA SER A 29 8.72 2.16 -2.60
C SER A 29 9.44 1.01 -1.91
N MET A 30 10.21 0.23 -2.67
CA MET A 30 11.06 -0.84 -2.16
C MET A 30 12.52 -0.49 -2.37
N SER A 31 13.34 -0.71 -1.36
CA SER A 31 14.80 -0.58 -1.45
C SER A 31 15.50 -1.79 -0.83
N ASP A 32 16.76 -1.99 -1.18
CA ASP A 32 17.61 -2.92 -0.45
C ASP A 32 18.03 -2.34 0.92
N ARG A 33 18.72 -3.15 1.72
CA ARG A 33 19.24 -2.72 3.04
C ARG A 33 20.22 -1.55 2.99
N LYS A 34 20.79 -1.24 1.82
CA LYS A 34 21.71 -0.11 1.61
C LYS A 34 20.96 1.15 1.15
N GLY A 35 19.63 1.10 1.07
CA GLY A 35 18.79 2.21 0.63
C GLY A 35 18.72 2.38 -0.89
N LYS A 36 19.32 1.47 -1.67
CA LYS A 36 19.22 1.53 -3.13
C LYS A 36 17.84 1.05 -3.54
N THR A 37 17.14 1.84 -4.35
CA THR A 37 15.83 1.46 -4.91
C THR A 37 15.91 0.11 -5.60
N ALA A 38 14.98 -0.77 -5.26
CA ALA A 38 14.88 -2.09 -5.86
C ALA A 38 14.47 -1.96 -7.34
N GLY A 39 15.13 -2.72 -8.21
CA GLY A 39 14.73 -2.86 -9.60
C GLY A 39 13.57 -3.83 -9.77
N GLN A 40 13.20 -4.10 -11.03
CA GLN A 40 12.19 -5.12 -11.34
C GLN A 40 12.74 -6.55 -11.20
N LYS A 41 14.05 -6.74 -11.25
CA LYS A 41 14.72 -8.03 -11.07
C LYS A 41 15.31 -8.10 -9.68
N ILE A 42 14.90 -9.12 -8.93
CA ILE A 42 15.21 -9.27 -7.50
C ILE A 42 15.79 -10.66 -7.29
N GLU A 43 16.93 -10.76 -6.62
CA GLU A 43 17.49 -12.07 -6.26
C GLU A 43 16.66 -12.72 -5.15
N ARG A 44 16.41 -14.02 -5.27
CA ARG A 44 15.78 -14.80 -4.21
C ARG A 44 16.56 -14.66 -2.90
N GLY A 45 15.82 -14.56 -1.79
CA GLY A 45 16.35 -14.34 -0.45
C GLY A 45 16.61 -12.86 -0.12
N THR A 46 16.53 -11.95 -1.08
CA THR A 46 16.68 -10.51 -0.83
C THR A 46 15.60 -10.02 0.13
N ALA A 47 16.02 -9.34 1.18
CA ALA A 47 15.14 -8.59 2.08
C ALA A 47 15.00 -7.15 1.59
N LEU A 48 13.78 -6.76 1.23
CA LEU A 48 13.41 -5.45 0.70
C LEU A 48 12.77 -4.63 1.81
N ILE A 49 13.30 -3.44 2.05
CA ILE A 49 12.69 -2.44 2.92
C ILE A 49 11.60 -1.75 2.10
N SER A 50 10.35 -2.04 2.45
CA SER A 50 9.16 -1.48 1.83
C SER A 50 8.72 -0.27 2.65
N THR A 51 8.75 0.92 2.04
CA THR A 51 8.32 2.18 2.67
C THR A 51 7.00 2.63 2.04
N VAL A 52 5.98 2.76 2.87
CA VAL A 52 4.70 3.37 2.54
C VAL A 52 4.71 4.81 3.02
N THR A 53 4.40 5.72 2.12
CA THR A 53 4.20 7.14 2.43
C THR A 53 2.74 7.48 2.22
N VAL A 54 2.12 8.11 3.22
CA VAL A 54 0.76 8.62 3.18
C VAL A 54 0.79 10.11 3.47
N MET A 55 0.26 10.92 2.55
CA MET A 55 0.32 12.38 2.65
C MET A 55 -1.05 13.01 2.41
N PRO A 56 -1.59 13.80 3.35
CA PRO A 56 -2.83 14.54 3.13
C PRO A 56 -2.57 15.73 2.20
N ALA A 57 -3.52 16.03 1.30
CA ALA A 57 -3.42 17.15 0.36
C ALA A 57 -3.97 18.46 0.97
N GLY A 58 -3.33 18.92 2.06
CA GLY A 58 -3.58 20.25 2.65
C GLY A 58 -4.75 20.35 3.64
N LYS A 59 -5.41 19.25 3.98
CA LYS A 59 -6.41 19.18 5.07
C LYS A 59 -6.16 17.95 5.92
N ASP A 60 -6.41 18.07 7.23
CA ASP A 60 -6.38 16.93 8.13
C ASP A 60 -7.42 15.89 7.73
N LEU A 61 -7.01 14.63 7.66
CA LEU A 61 -7.88 13.51 7.35
C LEU A 61 -8.13 12.66 8.60
N ARG A 62 -9.29 12.02 8.64
CA ARG A 62 -9.72 11.12 9.72
C ARG A 62 -10.15 9.79 9.15
N ASN A 63 -9.91 8.71 9.89
CA ASN A 63 -10.33 7.36 9.53
C ASN A 63 -9.86 6.97 8.13
N VAL A 64 -8.56 7.12 7.88
CA VAL A 64 -7.93 6.69 6.63
C VAL A 64 -7.58 5.21 6.74
N VAL A 65 -7.87 4.45 5.69
CA VAL A 65 -7.36 3.08 5.54
C VAL A 65 -6.41 3.05 4.35
N VAL A 66 -5.27 2.38 4.52
CA VAL A 66 -4.33 2.05 3.44
C VAL A 66 -4.35 0.54 3.24
N ILE A 67 -4.50 0.13 1.99
CA ILE A 67 -4.50 -1.27 1.56
C ILE A 67 -3.24 -1.51 0.74
N ILE A 68 -2.43 -2.47 1.18
CA ILE A 68 -1.13 -2.79 0.60
C ILE A 68 -1.14 -4.27 0.21
N PRO A 69 -1.63 -4.62 -0.99
CA PRO A 69 -1.61 -6.01 -1.44
C PRO A 69 -0.17 -6.47 -1.69
N LEU A 70 0.10 -7.73 -1.38
CA LEU A 70 1.43 -8.34 -1.53
C LEU A 70 1.57 -9.02 -2.90
N PRO A 71 2.70 -8.84 -3.60
CA PRO A 71 3.04 -9.70 -4.73
C PRO A 71 3.31 -11.14 -4.25
N ALA A 72 2.76 -12.15 -4.93
CA ALA A 72 2.80 -13.56 -4.47
C ALA A 72 4.21 -14.15 -4.28
N GLY A 73 5.25 -13.60 -4.92
CA GLY A 73 6.64 -14.04 -4.75
C GLY A 73 7.34 -13.45 -3.51
N LEU A 74 6.71 -12.46 -2.86
CA LEU A 74 7.23 -11.77 -1.69
C LEU A 74 6.43 -12.16 -0.45
N GLU A 75 7.12 -12.46 0.64
CA GLU A 75 6.51 -12.74 1.94
C GLU A 75 6.90 -11.66 2.95
N ILE A 76 5.99 -11.32 3.86
CA ILE A 76 6.31 -10.36 4.90
C ILE A 76 7.20 -10.99 5.96
N GLU A 77 8.29 -10.32 6.27
CA GLU A 77 9.10 -10.65 7.43
C GLU A 77 8.53 -9.95 8.67
N ASN A 78 8.19 -10.70 9.72
CA ASN A 78 7.42 -10.17 10.83
C ASN A 78 8.14 -10.31 12.19
N PRO A 79 8.43 -9.19 12.89
CA PRO A 79 8.33 -9.22 14.36
C PRO A 79 7.38 -8.18 15.00
N ARG A 80 6.37 -7.70 14.25
CA ARG A 80 5.24 -6.79 14.55
C ARG A 80 5.26 -5.46 13.77
N TYR A 81 5.85 -5.52 12.57
CA TYR A 81 5.66 -4.62 11.43
C TYR A 81 6.02 -3.15 11.63
N SER A 82 7.23 -2.90 12.11
CA SER A 82 8.05 -1.81 11.61
C SER A 82 9.37 -2.37 11.09
N GLY A 83 9.81 -1.93 9.91
CA GLY A 83 11.03 -2.41 9.27
C GLY A 83 12.31 -1.87 9.93
N ASP A 84 12.17 -0.83 10.74
CA ASP A 84 13.20 -0.19 11.57
C ASP A 84 13.05 -0.52 13.06
N GLY A 85 12.00 -1.24 13.48
CA GLY A 85 11.76 -1.60 14.87
C GLY A 85 11.07 -0.51 15.70
N GLU A 86 10.74 0.64 15.10
CA GLU A 86 10.02 1.72 15.75
C GLU A 86 8.54 1.35 15.99
N PRO A 87 7.96 1.62 17.16
CA PRO A 87 6.55 1.36 17.38
C PRO A 87 5.70 2.23 16.45
N LEU A 88 4.58 1.67 16.00
CA LEU A 88 3.57 2.46 15.28
C LEU A 88 3.06 3.61 16.17
N PRO A 89 2.77 4.79 15.59
CA PRO A 89 2.11 5.85 16.33
C PRO A 89 0.79 5.35 16.93
N PRO A 90 0.35 5.86 18.08
CA PRO A 90 -0.84 5.34 18.79
C PRO A 90 -2.15 5.48 18.00
N PHE A 91 -2.19 6.40 17.03
CA PHE A 91 -3.32 6.61 16.12
C PHE A 91 -3.24 5.74 14.86
N VAL A 92 -2.28 4.81 14.79
CA VAL A 92 -2.05 3.91 13.66
C VAL A 92 -2.13 2.46 14.12
N ARG A 93 -2.95 1.67 13.44
CA ARG A 93 -3.07 0.23 13.65
C ARG A 93 -2.73 -0.49 12.36
N ALA A 94 -1.72 -1.36 12.38
CA ALA A 94 -1.43 -2.26 11.27
C ALA A 94 -2.08 -3.62 11.49
N GLU A 95 -2.51 -4.24 10.40
CA GLU A 95 -3.08 -5.58 10.39
C GLU A 95 -2.55 -6.34 9.19
N ALA A 96 -1.95 -7.50 9.43
CA ALA A 96 -1.47 -8.37 8.37
C ALA A 96 -2.48 -9.47 8.08
N ARG A 97 -2.69 -9.70 6.79
CA ARG A 97 -3.43 -10.81 6.22
C ARG A 97 -2.49 -11.59 5.30
N ASP A 98 -2.93 -12.75 4.83
CA ASP A 98 -2.10 -13.63 4.01
C ASP A 98 -1.69 -12.96 2.68
N ASP A 99 -2.53 -12.09 2.13
CA ASP A 99 -2.35 -11.47 0.81
C ASP A 99 -2.14 -9.94 0.85
N ARG A 100 -2.20 -9.31 2.02
CA ARG A 100 -2.13 -7.84 2.16
C ARG A 100 -1.77 -7.37 3.57
N LEU A 101 -1.22 -6.16 3.65
CA LEU A 101 -1.17 -5.35 4.87
C LEU A 101 -2.26 -4.28 4.82
N LEU A 102 -2.86 -3.99 5.98
CA LEU A 102 -3.81 -2.91 6.18
C LEU A 102 -3.24 -1.95 7.22
N LEU A 103 -3.28 -0.65 6.93
CA LEU A 103 -2.90 0.41 7.86
C LEU A 103 -4.11 1.28 8.12
N TYR A 104 -4.63 1.25 9.34
CA TYR A 104 -5.71 2.13 9.79
C TYR A 104 -5.09 3.34 10.49
N ILE A 105 -5.42 4.53 10.03
CA ILE A 105 -4.89 5.80 10.53
C ILE A 105 -6.08 6.65 11.00
N GLU A 106 -6.24 6.78 12.32
CA GLU A 106 -7.36 7.54 12.91
C GLU A 106 -7.27 9.03 12.56
N LYS A 107 -6.04 9.58 12.56
CA LYS A 107 -5.76 10.98 12.26
C LYS A 107 -4.50 11.13 11.41
N LEU A 108 -4.62 11.81 10.26
CA LEU A 108 -3.51 12.11 9.36
C LEU A 108 -3.44 13.62 9.10
N GLU A 109 -2.60 14.33 9.86
CA GLU A 109 -2.39 15.79 9.74
C GLU A 109 -1.19 16.13 8.87
N LYS A 110 -0.20 15.23 8.86
CA LYS A 110 1.07 15.39 8.15
C LYS A 110 1.46 14.08 7.50
N ARG A 111 2.51 14.12 6.69
CA ARG A 111 3.11 12.93 6.09
C ARG A 111 3.38 11.86 7.16
N LEU A 112 2.91 10.64 6.89
CA LEU A 112 3.20 9.43 7.64
C LEU A 112 4.04 8.52 6.75
N ASP A 113 5.22 8.14 7.23
CA ASP A 113 6.05 7.11 6.62
C ASP A 113 6.02 5.87 7.50
N TRP A 114 5.77 4.71 6.89
CA TRP A 114 5.76 3.43 7.58
C TRP A 114 6.58 2.42 6.79
N LYS A 115 7.41 1.64 7.50
CA LYS A 115 8.30 0.66 6.88
C LYS A 115 7.94 -0.75 7.33
N PHE A 116 8.10 -1.70 6.43
CA PHE A 116 8.06 -3.14 6.73
C PHE A 116 9.02 -3.86 5.79
N ILE A 117 9.31 -5.13 6.07
CA ILE A 117 10.26 -5.90 5.27
C ILE A 117 9.52 -6.97 4.48
N LEU A 118 9.82 -7.06 3.19
CA LEU A 118 9.39 -8.15 2.31
C LEU A 118 10.60 -8.99 1.93
N ARG A 119 10.51 -10.31 2.08
CA ARG A 119 11.52 -11.25 1.60
C ARG A 119 11.10 -11.83 0.27
N ALA A 120 12.01 -11.85 -0.69
CA ALA A 120 11.83 -12.58 -1.94
C ALA A 120 11.99 -14.08 -1.70
N VAL A 121 10.91 -14.85 -1.83
CA VAL A 121 10.89 -16.28 -1.44
C VAL A 121 10.75 -17.21 -2.63
N THR A 122 9.77 -16.95 -3.50
CA THR A 122 9.43 -17.85 -4.62
C THR A 122 9.93 -17.26 -5.93
N SER A 123 10.76 -17.99 -6.67
CA SER A 123 11.21 -17.58 -7.99
C SER A 123 10.05 -17.58 -9.00
N GLY A 124 10.04 -16.61 -9.90
CA GLY A 124 8.97 -16.44 -10.88
C GLY A 124 8.75 -14.98 -11.25
N THR A 125 7.75 -14.74 -12.11
CA THR A 125 7.32 -13.40 -12.51
C THR A 125 5.95 -13.13 -11.93
N PHE A 126 5.83 -12.05 -11.16
CA PHE A 126 4.62 -11.71 -10.42
C PHE A 126 4.19 -10.28 -10.72
N ASP A 127 2.89 -10.07 -10.84
CA ASP A 127 2.35 -8.72 -10.87
C ASP A 127 2.48 -8.09 -9.48
N VAL A 128 2.87 -6.83 -9.45
CA VAL A 128 2.85 -6.00 -8.24
C VAL A 128 1.52 -5.26 -8.26
N PRO A 129 0.60 -5.53 -7.30
CA PRO A 129 -0.66 -4.81 -7.23
C PRO A 129 -0.46 -3.33 -6.90
N GLN A 130 -1.47 -2.51 -7.18
CA GLN A 130 -1.47 -1.11 -6.76
C GLN A 130 -1.76 -1.00 -5.27
N ILE A 131 -1.07 -0.08 -4.60
CA ILE A 131 -1.40 0.34 -3.24
C ILE A 131 -2.52 1.38 -3.32
N SER A 132 -3.42 1.38 -2.34
CA SER A 132 -4.50 2.36 -2.26
C SER A 132 -4.68 2.91 -0.86
N ALA A 133 -5.20 4.14 -0.77
CA ALA A 133 -5.63 4.75 0.47
C ALA A 133 -6.97 5.46 0.27
N GLU A 134 -7.84 5.43 1.26
CA GLU A 134 -9.13 6.14 1.23
C GLU A 134 -9.56 6.59 2.63
N CYS A 135 -10.34 7.68 2.68
CA CYS A 135 -11.08 8.04 3.88
C CYS A 135 -12.35 7.18 3.97
N MET A 136 -12.50 6.39 5.02
CA MET A 136 -13.58 5.41 5.16
C MET A 136 -14.99 6.01 5.15
N TYR A 137 -15.12 7.28 5.51
CA TYR A 137 -16.40 8.01 5.55
C TYR A 137 -16.50 9.12 4.49
N ASP A 138 -15.51 9.24 3.62
CA ASP A 138 -15.50 10.15 2.48
C ASP A 138 -14.69 9.54 1.32
N PRO A 139 -15.30 8.61 0.55
CA PRO A 139 -14.59 7.87 -0.49
C PRO A 139 -14.13 8.76 -1.68
N ALA A 140 -14.62 10.00 -1.76
CA ALA A 140 -14.07 10.95 -2.71
C ALA A 140 -12.59 11.22 -2.42
N VAL A 141 -12.19 11.22 -1.15
CA VAL A 141 -10.78 11.33 -0.74
C VAL A 141 -10.12 9.96 -0.85
N SER A 142 -9.39 9.74 -1.95
CA SER A 142 -8.73 8.47 -2.24
C SER A 142 -7.50 8.63 -3.11
N SER A 143 -6.59 7.65 -3.00
CA SER A 143 -5.40 7.51 -3.83
C SER A 143 -5.21 6.05 -4.24
N ILE A 144 -4.77 5.85 -5.47
CA ILE A 144 -4.35 4.55 -6.01
C ILE A 144 -3.05 4.79 -6.77
N SER A 145 -2.01 4.03 -6.47
CA SER A 145 -0.70 4.25 -7.09
C SER A 145 0.13 2.97 -7.25
N GLY A 146 1.19 3.11 -8.05
CA GLY A 146 2.13 2.03 -8.32
C GLY A 146 1.60 1.04 -9.34
N GLY A 147 1.69 -0.24 -9.00
CA GLY A 147 1.39 -1.33 -9.92
C GLY A 147 2.58 -1.62 -10.86
N GLY A 148 2.79 -2.88 -11.20
CA GLY A 148 4.04 -3.26 -11.84
C GLY A 148 4.16 -4.75 -12.07
N ARG A 149 5.40 -5.16 -12.32
CA ARG A 149 5.80 -6.55 -12.38
C ARG A 149 7.20 -6.67 -11.82
N ILE A 150 7.44 -7.75 -11.10
CA ILE A 150 8.75 -8.13 -10.60
C ILE A 150 9.09 -9.53 -11.09
N GLU A 151 10.38 -9.77 -11.25
CA GLU A 151 10.98 -11.06 -11.51
C GLU A 151 11.86 -11.42 -10.31
N ILE A 152 11.56 -12.54 -9.68
CA ILE A 152 12.38 -13.13 -8.62
C ILE A 152 13.15 -14.28 -9.25
N ARG A 153 14.48 -14.20 -9.22
CA ARG A 153 15.38 -15.22 -9.75
C ARG A 153 16.12 -15.92 -8.63
#